data_AF-A0A0F9MNC9-F1
#
_entry.id   AF-A0A0F9MNC9-F1
#
_cell.length_a   1.000
_cell.length_b   1.000
_cell.length_c   1.000
_cell.angle_alpha   90.00
_cell.angle_beta   90.00
_cell.angle_gamma   90.00
#
_symmetry.space_group_name_H-M   'P 1'
#
loop_
_entity.id
_entity.type
_entity.pdbx_description
1 polymer ?
#
loop_
_entity_poly.entity_id
_entity_poly.type
_entity_poly.pdbx_seq_one_letter_code
_entity_poly.pdbx_strand_id
1 'polypeptide(L)'
;MNLSDINTNSFISLISGYQMIESIYLTKSKEIERLWKERIFSWPWKPWRSTKIIQVPSEKILIMEKTEFSPRCIVAHPVIMGQVKEAIKLQFKF
;
A
#
# COMPACT_ATOMS: atom_id res chain seq x y z
N MET A 1 1.70 -29.02 -8.48
CA MET A 1 2.00 -27.56 -8.45
C MET A 1 2.23 -27.20 -7.00
N ASN A 2 3.49 -27.04 -6.60
CA ASN A 2 3.87 -26.88 -5.19
C ASN A 2 3.48 -25.48 -4.70
N LEU A 3 2.77 -25.43 -3.57
CA LEU A 3 2.38 -24.19 -2.86
C LEU A 3 3.55 -23.56 -2.07
N SER A 4 4.78 -24.00 -2.31
CA SER A 4 5.97 -23.59 -1.54
C SER A 4 6.61 -22.27 -2.00
N ASP A 5 6.16 -21.68 -3.10
CA ASP A 5 6.93 -20.61 -3.77
C ASP A 5 6.28 -19.21 -3.63
N ILE A 6 5.39 -19.00 -2.65
CA ILE A 6 4.93 -17.65 -2.30
C ILE A 6 5.92 -17.04 -1.31
N ASN A 7 7.13 -16.81 -1.79
CA ASN A 7 8.13 -15.98 -1.14
C ASN A 7 7.95 -14.55 -1.67
N THR A 8 6.89 -13.87 -1.23
CA THR A 8 6.61 -12.46 -1.58
C THR A 8 6.11 -11.71 -0.36
N ASN A 9 6.99 -11.41 0.61
CA ASN A 9 6.91 -10.30 1.58
C ASN A 9 5.52 -9.87 2.11
N SER A 10 4.55 -10.78 2.20
CA SER A 10 3.16 -10.50 2.54
C SER A 10 2.88 -11.20 3.85
N PHE A 11 2.88 -10.43 4.93
CA PHE A 11 2.61 -10.96 6.25
C PHE A 11 1.10 -11.17 6.39
N ILE A 12 0.66 -12.42 6.20
CA ILE A 12 -0.75 -12.78 6.36
C ILE A 12 -1.10 -12.66 7.85
N SER A 13 -2.04 -11.78 8.18
CA SER A 13 -2.59 -11.66 9.53
C SER A 13 -4.11 -11.79 9.46
N LEU A 14 -4.68 -12.55 10.41
CA LEU A 14 -6.12 -12.81 10.51
C LEU A 14 -6.73 -11.85 11.51
N ILE A 15 -7.75 -11.08 11.10
CA ILE A 15 -8.61 -10.33 12.03
C ILE A 15 -10.06 -10.62 11.68
N SER A 16 -10.84 -11.08 12.66
CA SER A 16 -12.28 -11.27 12.56
C SER A 16 -12.74 -12.09 11.33
N GLY A 17 -11.95 -13.09 10.94
CA GLY A 17 -12.25 -13.95 9.77
C GLY A 17 -11.85 -13.37 8.41
N TYR A 18 -11.18 -12.22 8.36
CA TYR A 18 -10.58 -11.65 7.15
C TYR A 18 -9.08 -11.95 7.10
N GLN A 19 -8.61 -12.40 5.93
CA GLN A 19 -7.19 -12.53 5.61
C GLN A 19 -6.65 -11.17 5.14
N MET A 20 -5.71 -10.59 5.87
CA MET A 20 -5.06 -9.36 5.43
C MET A 20 -3.87 -9.68 4.53
N ILE A 21 -3.82 -9.01 3.38
CA ILE A 21 -2.75 -9.11 2.39
C ILE A 21 -2.17 -7.71 2.19
N GLU A 22 -0.87 -7.59 2.43
CA GLU A 22 -0.14 -6.35 2.22
C GLU A 22 0.42 -6.32 0.79
N SER A 23 0.12 -5.25 0.04
CA SER A 23 0.60 -5.08 -1.34
C SER A 23 1.21 -3.70 -1.56
N ILE A 24 2.53 -3.68 -1.84
CA ILE A 24 3.29 -2.46 -2.16
C ILE A 24 2.82 -1.86 -3.50
N TYR A 25 2.16 -2.66 -4.34
CA TYR A 25 1.67 -2.22 -5.65
C TYR A 25 0.37 -1.38 -5.57
N LEU A 26 -0.29 -1.32 -4.41
CA LEU A 26 -1.43 -0.43 -4.19
C LEU A 26 -0.96 1.01 -3.99
N THR A 27 -0.52 1.62 -5.09
CA THR A 27 -0.07 3.02 -5.15
C THR A 27 -0.88 3.80 -6.17
N LYS A 28 -0.91 5.13 -5.99
CA LYS A 28 -1.53 6.09 -6.91
C LYS A 28 -0.48 7.11 -7.33
N SER A 29 -0.52 7.50 -8.59
CA SER A 29 0.28 8.64 -9.07
C SER A 29 -0.25 9.95 -8.48
N LYS A 30 0.65 10.72 -7.88
CA LYS A 30 0.35 12.06 -7.38
C LYS A 30 1.39 13.04 -7.93
N GLU A 31 0.89 14.16 -8.42
CA GLU A 31 1.74 15.27 -8.84
C GLU A 31 2.11 16.12 -7.62
N ILE A 32 3.40 16.37 -7.44
CA ILE A 32 3.96 17.13 -6.33
C ILE A 32 4.88 18.20 -6.89
N GLU A 33 4.83 19.38 -6.29
CA GLU A 33 5.73 20.47 -6.63
C GLU A 33 7.16 20.15 -6.21
N ARG A 34 8.10 20.40 -7.13
CA ARG A 34 9.53 20.28 -6.89
C ARG A 34 10.02 21.49 -6.13
N LEU A 35 10.84 21.21 -5.12
CA LEU A 35 11.63 22.23 -4.44
C LEU A 35 12.65 22.84 -5.42
N TRP A 36 13.01 24.11 -5.23
CA TRP A 36 14.00 24.79 -6.07
C TRP A 36 15.33 24.03 -6.18
N LYS A 37 15.79 23.43 -5.06
CA LYS A 37 17.00 22.60 -5.04
C LYS A 37 16.90 21.40 -6.00
N GLU A 38 15.74 20.77 -6.08
CA GLU A 38 15.50 19.63 -7.00
C GLU A 38 15.44 20.08 -8.47
N ARG A 39 15.07 21.34 -8.74
CA ARG A 39 15.01 21.89 -10.10
C ARG A 39 16.42 22.19 -10.65
N ILE A 40 17.26 22.81 -9.82
CA ILE A 40 18.62 23.24 -10.20
C ILE A 40 19.52 22.02 -10.45
N PHE A 41 19.43 20.98 -9.61
CA PHE A 41 20.24 19.76 -9.72
C PHE A 41 19.51 18.61 -10.43
N SER A 42 18.57 18.90 -11.32
CA SER A 42 17.87 17.86 -12.09
C SER A 42 18.72 17.35 -13.24
N TRP A 43 18.69 16.03 -13.52
CA TRP A 43 19.26 15.44 -14.74
C TRP A 43 18.22 14.58 -15.47
N PRO A 44 17.91 14.84 -16.75
CA PRO A 44 18.33 16.00 -17.54
C PRO A 44 17.86 17.33 -16.92
N TRP A 45 18.67 18.38 -17.04
CA TRP A 45 18.39 19.69 -16.46
C TRP A 45 17.12 20.29 -17.07
N LYS A 46 16.07 20.39 -16.26
CA LYS A 46 14.75 20.90 -16.66
C LYS A 46 14.19 21.80 -15.56
N PRO A 47 14.77 22.99 -15.34
CA PRO A 47 14.43 23.86 -14.22
C PRO A 47 12.98 24.40 -14.31
N TRP A 48 12.45 24.49 -15.53
CA TRP A 48 11.08 24.93 -15.83
C TRP A 48 10.00 23.92 -15.41
N ARG A 49 10.34 22.64 -15.26
CA ARG A 49 9.40 21.64 -14.76
C ARG A 49 9.25 21.79 -13.25
N SER A 50 8.20 22.50 -12.86
CA SER A 50 7.87 22.76 -11.46
C SER A 50 7.32 21.54 -10.73
N THR A 51 6.88 20.51 -11.44
CA THR A 51 6.22 19.33 -10.84
C THR A 51 6.94 18.01 -11.16
N LYS A 52 6.73 17.02 -10.29
CA LYS A 52 7.11 15.61 -10.49
C LYS A 52 5.94 14.69 -10.14
N ILE A 53 5.87 13.55 -10.80
CA ILE A 53 4.93 12.49 -10.47
C ILE A 53 5.63 11.51 -9.53
N ILE A 54 5.04 11.26 -8.36
CA ILE A 54 5.51 10.27 -7.40
C ILE A 54 4.39 9.23 -7.18
N GLN A 55 4.78 7.99 -6.92
CA GLN A 55 3.86 6.95 -6.46
C GLN A 55 3.68 7.08 -4.95
N VAL A 56 2.45 7.33 -4.51
CA VAL A 56 2.08 7.39 -3.10
C VAL A 56 1.17 6.22 -2.72
N PRO A 57 1.15 5.77 -1.45
CA PRO A 57 0.21 4.76 -0.98
C PRO A 57 -1.22 5.12 -1.37
N SER A 58 -1.92 4.19 -2.02
CA SER A 58 -3.31 4.39 -2.38
C SER A 58 -4.18 4.20 -1.14
N GLU A 59 -4.97 5.21 -0.76
CA GLU A 59 -5.95 5.16 0.34
C GLU A 59 -7.05 4.10 0.14
N LYS A 60 -7.14 3.51 -1.06
CA LYS A 60 -8.11 2.46 -1.37
C LYS A 60 -7.73 1.16 -0.67
N ILE A 61 -8.71 0.60 0.03
CA ILE A 61 -8.68 -0.75 0.56
C ILE A 61 -9.54 -1.62 -0.37
N LEU A 62 -8.97 -2.71 -0.87
CA LEU A 62 -9.71 -3.69 -1.66
C LEU A 62 -10.23 -4.77 -0.71
N ILE A 63 -11.53 -4.98 -0.72
CA ILE A 63 -12.17 -6.06 0.04
C ILE A 63 -12.63 -7.08 -0.99
N MET A 64 -12.07 -8.30 -0.93
CA MET A 64 -12.57 -9.41 -1.72
C MET A 64 -13.51 -10.23 -0.85
N GLU A 65 -14.72 -10.41 -1.35
CA GLU A 65 -15.70 -11.26 -0.71
C GLU A 65 -15.28 -12.72 -0.76
N LYS A 66 -15.85 -13.51 0.15
CA LYS A 66 -15.59 -14.95 0.21
C LYS A 66 -16.08 -15.56 -1.10
N THR A 67 -15.19 -16.20 -1.83
CA THR A 67 -15.58 -17.09 -2.92
C THR A 67 -15.50 -18.53 -2.44
N GLU A 68 -15.99 -19.47 -3.24
CA GLU A 68 -15.89 -20.90 -2.95
C GLU A 68 -14.44 -21.37 -2.78
N PHE A 69 -13.49 -20.64 -3.39
CA PHE A 69 -12.07 -20.98 -3.43
C PHE A 69 -11.18 -20.04 -2.60
N SER A 70 -11.70 -18.93 -2.07
CA SER A 70 -10.90 -17.95 -1.32
C SER A 70 -11.62 -17.43 -0.07
N PRO A 71 -10.92 -17.32 1.08
CA PRO A 71 -11.47 -16.65 2.24
C PRO A 71 -11.72 -15.17 1.95
N ARG A 72 -12.50 -14.50 2.81
CA ARG A 72 -12.64 -13.04 2.75
C ARG A 72 -11.27 -12.42 2.94
N CYS A 73 -10.83 -11.54 2.06
CA CYS A 73 -9.53 -10.91 2.18
C CYS A 73 -9.60 -9.39 2.04
N ILE A 74 -8.69 -8.73 2.74
CA ILE A 74 -8.49 -7.29 2.72
C ILE A 74 -7.10 -7.05 2.16
N VAL A 75 -7.02 -6.38 1.02
CA VAL A 75 -5.77 -6.01 0.37
C VAL A 75 -5.58 -4.51 0.49
N ALA A 76 -4.48 -4.10 1.12
CA ALA A 76 -4.13 -2.69 1.28
C ALA A 76 -2.61 -2.47 1.18
N HIS A 77 -2.23 -1.21 0.96
CA HIS A 77 -0.82 -0.82 1.05
C HIS A 77 -0.31 -1.02 2.50
N PRO A 78 0.95 -1.46 2.72
CA PRO A 78 1.48 -1.72 4.07
C PRO A 78 1.31 -0.58 5.07
N VAL A 79 1.49 0.67 4.61
CA VAL A 79 1.29 1.88 5.44
C VAL A 79 -0.14 1.96 5.99
N ILE A 80 -1.14 1.68 5.16
CA ILE A 80 -2.55 1.71 5.56
C ILE A 80 -2.87 0.49 6.43
N MET A 81 -2.31 -0.67 6.09
CA MET A 81 -2.47 -1.87 6.90
C MET A 81 -1.93 -1.67 8.33
N GLY A 82 -0.83 -0.93 8.49
CA GLY A 82 -0.31 -0.50 9.79
C GLY A 82 -1.35 0.30 10.59
N GLN A 83 -1.96 1.32 9.96
CA GLN A 83 -3.02 2.13 10.59
C GLN A 83 -4.24 1.29 10.97
N VAL A 84 -4.66 0.35 10.12
CA VAL A 84 -5.77 -0.57 10.40
C VAL A 84 -5.44 -1.46 11.60
N LYS A 85 -4.23 -2.04 11.65
CA LYS A 85 -3.76 -2.86 12.77
C LYS A 85 -3.71 -2.06 14.07
N GLU A 86 -3.28 -0.81 14.03
CA GLU A 86 -3.26 0.09 15.20
C GLU A 86 -4.66 0.46 15.68
N ALA A 87 -5.57 0.83 14.77
CA ALA A 87 -6.95 1.13 15.10
C ALA A 87 -7.66 -0.04 15.77
N ILE A 88 -7.40 -1.26 15.28
CA ILE A 88 -7.95 -2.50 15.85
C ILE A 88 -7.39 -2.74 17.26
N LYS A 89 -6.07 -2.56 17.46
CA LYS A 89 -5.47 -2.66 18.81
C LYS A 89 -6.09 -1.67 19.79
N LEU A 90 -6.40 -0.46 19.36
CA LEU A 90 -7.06 0.55 20.19
C LEU A 90 -8.50 0.14 20.54
N GLN A 91 -9.24 -0.42 19.59
CA GLN A 91 -10.62 -0.86 19.79
C GLN A 91 -10.75 -2.03 20.78
N PHE A 92 -9.76 -2.93 20.82
CA PHE A 92 -9.76 -4.12 21.68
C PHE A 92 -8.89 -3.98 22.95
N LYS A 93 -8.31 -2.79 23.19
CA LYS A 93 -7.68 -2.48 24.47
C LYS A 93 -8.80 -2.28 25.52
N PHE A 94 -9.03 -3.32 26.33
CA PHE A 94 -9.68 -3.22 27.62
C PHE A 94 -8.84 -2.39 28.60
#